data_AF-A0A7R8XFY3-F1
#
_entry.id   AF-A0A7R8XFY3-F1
#
_cell.length_a   1.000
_cell.length_b   1.000
_cell.length_c   1.000
_cell.angle_alpha   90.00
_cell.angle_beta   90.00
_cell.angle_gamma   90.00
#
_symmetry.space_group_name_H-M   'P 1'
#
loop_
_entity.id
_entity.type
_entity.pdbx_description
1 polymer ?
#
loop_
_entity_poly.entity_id
_entity_poly.type
_entity_poly.pdbx_seq_one_letter_code
_entity_poly.pdbx_strand_id
1 'polypeptide(L)'
;MGGVKGCGQLSTIQHGSFTIESCGSPYEQIAKRSNASCIPDESYAFSSIVRYRCEKYYELQGPEFRRCAEDGEWTGPTPFCKPVCGKKASQIQLSAGGNITEIGEWPWQAAIYDMKQEDVICGGALIREEWVLTAAHCVVVDGSIRTRHPEEIFVYLGKHYRSDIKKDEHVQIRQVQ
;
A
#
# COMPACT_ATOMS: atom_id res chain seq x y z
N MET A 1 7.77 2.36 20.88
CA MET A 1 7.32 3.42 19.96
C MET A 1 8.56 3.98 19.26
N GLY A 2 8.98 3.36 18.16
CA GLY A 2 10.14 3.82 17.37
C GLY A 2 9.64 4.56 16.14
N GLY A 3 9.60 5.88 16.20
CA GLY A 3 9.24 6.73 15.07
C GLY A 3 10.38 6.77 14.05
N VAL A 4 10.09 6.41 12.81
CA VAL A 4 10.99 6.62 11.67
C VAL A 4 11.18 8.12 11.54
N LYS A 5 12.41 8.61 11.75
CA LYS A 5 12.74 10.02 11.58
C LYS A 5 12.66 10.35 10.09
N GLY A 6 11.62 11.09 9.69
CA GLY A 6 11.52 11.65 8.35
C GLY A 6 12.64 12.66 8.13
N CYS A 7 13.31 12.59 6.97
CA CYS A 7 14.31 13.56 6.56
C CYS A 7 13.63 14.92 6.32
N GLY A 8 14.05 15.93 7.08
CA GLY A 8 13.42 17.25 7.17
C GLY A 8 13.87 18.27 6.12
N GLN A 9 12.99 19.28 6.00
CA GLN A 9 13.04 20.65 5.46
C GLN A 9 14.24 21.19 4.67
N LEU A 10 13.86 21.91 3.60
CA LEU A 10 14.60 22.83 2.75
C LEU A 10 15.60 23.72 3.52
N SER A 11 16.85 23.75 3.07
CA SER A 11 17.78 24.85 3.35
C SER A 11 18.56 25.20 2.07
N THR A 12 18.42 26.45 1.63
CA THR A 12 19.27 27.03 0.57
C THR A 12 20.65 27.28 1.17
N ILE A 13 21.66 26.53 0.75
CA ILE A 13 23.05 26.77 1.17
C ILE A 13 23.66 27.79 0.21
N GLN A 14 23.89 29.02 0.67
CA GLN A 14 24.68 30.01 -0.07
C GLN A 14 26.14 30.01 0.42
N HIS A 15 27.05 29.56 -0.43
CA HIS A 15 28.48 29.85 -0.33
C HIS A 15 28.95 30.53 -1.62
N GLY A 16 29.26 31.82 -1.55
CA GLY A 16 30.08 32.58 -2.52
C GLY A 16 29.84 32.35 -4.02
N SER A 17 29.11 33.26 -4.68
CA SER A 17 29.00 33.45 -6.16
C SER A 17 28.67 32.24 -7.06
N PHE A 18 28.43 31.05 -6.51
CA PHE A 18 27.91 29.89 -7.25
C PHE A 18 26.60 29.46 -6.58
N THR A 19 25.50 29.56 -7.31
CA THR A 19 24.25 28.89 -6.93
C THR A 19 24.44 27.40 -7.22
N ILE A 20 24.63 26.58 -6.17
CA ILE A 20 24.45 25.14 -6.33
C ILE A 20 22.95 24.93 -6.49
N GLU A 21 22.50 24.73 -7.73
CA GLU A 21 21.12 24.33 -7.98
C GLU A 21 20.94 22.93 -7.38
N SER A 22 20.20 22.88 -6.27
CA SER A 22 19.82 21.62 -5.63
C SER A 22 18.50 21.18 -6.21
N CYS A 23 18.40 19.88 -6.54
CA CYS A 23 17.19 19.30 -7.08
C CYS A 23 16.06 19.09 -6.04
N GLY A 24 16.27 19.52 -4.81
CA GLY A 24 15.33 19.32 -3.70
C GLY A 24 15.20 17.85 -3.28
N SER A 25 14.39 17.61 -2.24
CA SER A 25 14.19 16.27 -1.69
C SER A 25 13.46 15.36 -2.69
N PRO A 26 14.03 14.20 -3.05
CA PRO A 26 13.35 13.21 -3.89
C PRO A 26 12.00 12.76 -3.32
N TYR A 27 11.82 12.82 -1.99
CA TYR A 27 10.64 12.33 -1.28
C TYR A 27 9.39 13.17 -1.56
N GLU A 28 9.53 14.49 -1.75
CA GLU A 28 8.40 15.36 -2.09
C GLU A 28 7.81 15.01 -3.47
N GLN A 29 8.63 14.45 -4.37
CA GLN A 29 8.20 14.04 -5.71
C GLN A 29 7.50 12.68 -5.74
N ILE A 30 7.83 11.74 -4.84
CA ILE A 30 7.17 10.41 -4.81
C ILE A 30 5.82 10.44 -4.08
N ALA A 31 5.54 11.53 -3.34
CA ALA A 31 4.40 11.71 -2.44
C ALA A 31 4.26 10.58 -1.39
N LYS A 32 3.63 10.90 -0.27
CA LYS A 32 3.38 10.05 0.91
C LYS A 32 2.60 8.72 0.66
N ARG A 33 2.37 8.32 -0.60
CA ARG A 33 1.53 7.19 -1.03
C ARG A 33 2.28 6.04 -1.70
N SER A 34 3.59 6.14 -1.86
CA SER A 34 4.31 5.29 -2.79
C SER A 34 5.07 4.13 -2.14
N ASN A 35 4.94 3.88 -0.83
CA ASN A 35 5.68 2.79 -0.15
C ASN A 35 7.13 2.68 -0.65
N ALA A 36 7.75 3.85 -0.85
CA ALA A 36 9.01 4.05 -1.53
C ALA A 36 9.99 4.73 -0.58
N SER A 37 11.22 4.26 -0.59
CA SER A 37 12.33 4.83 0.18
C SER A 37 13.41 5.33 -0.78
N CYS A 38 13.99 6.48 -0.45
CA CYS A 38 15.19 7.00 -1.09
C CYS A 38 16.36 6.93 -0.11
N ILE A 39 17.51 6.45 -0.56
CA ILE A 39 18.77 6.50 0.20
C ILE A 39 19.49 7.78 -0.26
N PRO A 40 19.58 8.84 0.57
CA PRO A 40 20.21 10.09 0.18
C PRO A 40 21.73 10.00 0.20
N ASP A 41 22.35 10.75 -0.69
CA ASP A 41 23.73 11.25 -0.55
C ASP A 41 23.59 12.74 -0.24
N GLU A 42 24.12 13.19 0.89
CA GLU A 42 23.56 14.23 1.78
C GLU A 42 23.36 15.66 1.22
N SER A 43 23.75 15.96 -0.03
CA SER A 43 23.71 17.34 -0.57
C SER A 43 22.60 17.62 -1.58
N TYR A 44 21.96 16.60 -2.19
CA TYR A 44 21.04 16.75 -3.34
C TYR A 44 21.49 17.79 -4.39
N ALA A 45 22.81 17.96 -4.52
CA ALA A 45 23.44 18.97 -5.35
C ALA A 45 23.57 18.44 -6.77
N PHE A 46 23.99 19.30 -7.70
CA PHE A 46 24.37 18.90 -9.05
C PHE A 46 25.23 17.62 -9.06
N SER A 47 24.87 16.68 -9.93
CA SER A 47 25.49 15.35 -10.06
C SER A 47 25.30 14.38 -8.87
N SER A 48 24.59 14.75 -7.78
CA SER A 48 24.17 13.79 -6.76
C SER A 48 23.29 12.70 -7.36
N ILE A 49 23.39 11.47 -6.84
CA ILE A 49 22.60 10.32 -7.29
C ILE A 49 21.78 9.82 -6.10
N VAL A 50 20.51 9.53 -6.35
CA VAL A 50 19.62 8.92 -5.38
C VAL A 50 19.12 7.58 -5.90
N ARG A 51 19.01 6.61 -4.98
CA ARG A 51 18.48 5.28 -5.28
C ARG A 51 17.09 5.11 -4.69
N TYR A 52 16.14 4.70 -5.52
CA TYR A 52 14.77 4.40 -5.15
C TYR A 52 14.57 2.91 -4.89
N ARG A 53 13.84 2.57 -3.83
CA ARG A 53 13.44 1.19 -3.52
C ARG A 53 12.02 1.16 -2.99
N CYS A 54 11.28 0.12 -3.33
CA CYS A 54 9.94 -0.12 -2.82
C CYS A 54 9.96 -0.97 -1.55
N GLU A 55 8.95 -0.80 -0.70
CA GLU A 55 8.68 -1.69 0.42
C GLU A 55 8.28 -3.09 -0.05
N LYS A 56 8.26 -4.03 0.90
CA LYS A 56 7.84 -5.41 0.63
C LYS A 56 6.42 -5.41 0.03
N TYR A 57 6.21 -6.28 -0.95
CA TYR A 57 4.95 -6.44 -1.70
C TYR A 57 4.65 -5.35 -2.74
N TYR A 58 5.62 -4.47 -3.02
CA TYR A 58 5.55 -3.51 -4.10
C TYR A 58 6.72 -3.68 -5.08
N GLU A 59 6.51 -3.27 -6.33
CA GLU A 59 7.49 -3.34 -7.40
C GLU A 59 7.75 -1.95 -7.98
N LEU A 60 9.03 -1.61 -8.18
CA LEU A 60 9.43 -0.31 -8.70
C LEU A 60 9.05 -0.19 -10.17
N GLN A 61 8.41 0.92 -10.53
CA GLN A 61 8.09 1.29 -11.90
C GLN A 61 8.84 2.59 -12.23
N GLY A 62 9.72 2.53 -13.22
CA GLY A 62 10.61 3.63 -13.59
C GLY A 62 12.07 3.38 -13.18
N PRO A 63 12.92 4.43 -13.22
CA PRO A 63 14.34 4.29 -12.96
C PRO A 63 14.65 4.05 -11.48
N GLU A 64 15.55 3.10 -11.20
CA GLU A 64 16.07 2.85 -9.84
C GLU A 64 16.98 3.99 -9.36
N PHE A 65 17.65 4.68 -10.27
CA PHE A 65 18.58 5.76 -9.97
C PHE A 65 18.18 7.04 -10.70
N ARG A 66 18.19 8.17 -10.00
CA ARG A 66 18.10 9.49 -10.62
C ARG A 66 19.30 10.33 -10.22
N ARG A 67 19.80 11.10 -11.17
CA ARG A 67 20.88 12.08 -10.98
C ARG A 67 20.31 13.49 -11.02
N CYS A 68 20.80 14.37 -10.16
CA CYS A 68 20.48 15.80 -10.21
C CYS A 68 21.24 16.43 -11.40
N ALA A 69 20.49 16.98 -12.37
CA ALA A 69 21.03 17.61 -13.56
C ALA A 69 21.41 19.08 -13.31
N GLU A 70 22.02 19.71 -14.31
CA GLU A 70 22.51 21.10 -14.23
C GLU A 70 21.39 22.13 -14.15
N ASP A 71 20.19 21.77 -14.60
CA ASP A 71 18.97 22.57 -14.59
C ASP A 71 18.20 22.51 -13.27
N GLY A 72 18.79 21.92 -12.22
CA GLY A 72 18.15 21.73 -10.93
C GLY A 72 17.03 20.70 -10.94
N GLU A 73 16.90 19.86 -11.97
CA GLU A 73 15.90 18.81 -12.04
C GLU A 73 16.49 17.41 -11.93
N TRP A 74 15.71 16.49 -11.35
CA TRP A 74 16.10 15.09 -11.32
C TRP A 74 15.90 14.45 -12.69
N THR A 75 16.95 13.85 -13.24
CA THR A 75 16.92 13.15 -14.53
C THR A 75 15.83 12.08 -14.62
N GLY A 76 15.20 12.00 -15.79
CA GLY A 76 14.19 10.98 -16.11
C GLY A 76 12.86 11.14 -15.36
N PRO A 77 11.89 10.24 -15.59
CA PRO A 77 10.60 10.28 -14.92
C PRO A 77 10.72 9.90 -13.45
N THR A 78 9.87 10.49 -12.60
CA THR A 78 9.75 10.10 -11.20
C THR A 78 9.23 8.66 -11.08
N PRO A 79 9.97 7.74 -10.44
CA PRO A 79 9.51 6.37 -10.27
C PRO A 79 8.39 6.29 -9.23
N PHE A 80 7.59 5.23 -9.30
CA PHE A 80 6.56 4.92 -8.32
C PHE A 80 6.55 3.42 -8.01
N CYS A 81 5.98 3.04 -6.88
CA CYS A 81 5.85 1.63 -6.52
C CYS A 81 4.43 1.15 -6.78
N LYS A 82 4.33 0.04 -7.52
CA LYS A 82 3.07 -0.61 -7.83
C LYS A 82 2.86 -1.81 -6.90
N PRO A 83 1.68 -1.99 -6.28
CA PRO A 83 1.39 -3.19 -5.51
C PRO A 83 1.53 -4.44 -6.37
N VAL A 84 2.14 -5.49 -5.81
CA VAL A 84 2.26 -6.79 -6.47
C VAL A 84 0.99 -7.60 -6.18
N CYS A 85 0.26 -7.96 -7.23
CA CYS A 85 -0.98 -8.76 -7.12
C CYS A 85 -0.75 -10.25 -7.41
N GLY A 86 -1.63 -11.12 -6.89
CA GLY A 86 -1.71 -12.54 -7.28
C GLY A 86 -0.57 -13.45 -6.81
N LYS A 87 0.28 -12.99 -5.88
CA LYS A 87 1.33 -13.82 -5.27
C LYS A 87 0.86 -14.37 -3.92
N LYS A 88 0.82 -15.70 -3.79
CA LYS A 88 0.53 -16.41 -2.54
C LYS A 88 1.80 -16.59 -1.71
N ALA A 89 1.66 -16.72 -0.39
CA ALA A 89 2.78 -17.02 0.50
C ALA A 89 3.34 -18.45 0.30
N SER A 90 2.50 -19.39 -0.14
CA SER A 90 2.88 -20.79 -0.41
C SER A 90 2.34 -21.29 -1.75
N GLN A 91 3.11 -22.17 -2.41
CA GLN A 91 2.71 -22.86 -3.63
C GLN A 91 2.07 -24.21 -3.29
N ILE A 92 0.88 -24.20 -2.71
CA ILE A 92 0.12 -25.43 -2.42
C ILE A 92 -0.77 -25.79 -3.63
N GLN A 93 -0.80 -27.09 -3.96
CA GLN A 93 -1.76 -27.67 -4.92
C GLN A 93 -3.16 -27.73 -4.28
N LEU A 94 -4.15 -27.21 -5.00
CA LEU A 94 -5.54 -27.32 -4.58
C LEU A 94 -5.97 -28.80 -4.61
N SER A 95 -6.31 -29.36 -3.44
CA SER A 95 -6.92 -30.69 -3.37
C SER A 95 -8.43 -30.61 -3.57
N ALA A 96 -9.00 -31.54 -4.35
CA ALA A 96 -10.44 -31.72 -4.40
C ALA A 96 -10.98 -32.11 -3.01
N GLY A 97 -12.02 -31.41 -2.54
CA GLY A 97 -12.58 -31.57 -1.19
C GLY A 97 -12.22 -30.44 -0.21
N GLY A 98 -11.27 -29.57 -0.57
CA GLY A 98 -10.87 -28.42 0.24
C GLY A 98 -9.99 -28.81 1.43
N ASN A 99 -8.91 -28.07 1.66
CA ASN A 99 -8.08 -28.17 2.85
C ASN A 99 -8.15 -26.86 3.63
N ILE A 100 -7.92 -26.93 4.95
CA ILE A 100 -7.71 -25.73 5.75
C ILE A 100 -6.45 -25.04 5.23
N THR A 101 -6.57 -23.76 4.91
CA THR A 101 -5.48 -22.96 4.36
C THR A 101 -4.45 -22.59 5.43
N GLU A 102 -3.25 -22.20 5.03
CA GLU A 102 -2.29 -21.57 5.94
C GLU A 102 -2.54 -20.06 6.08
N ILE A 103 -2.01 -19.46 7.15
CA ILE A 103 -2.05 -18.00 7.33
C ILE A 103 -1.30 -17.32 6.18
N GLY A 104 -1.96 -16.37 5.50
CA GLY A 104 -1.37 -15.62 4.39
C GLY A 104 -1.35 -16.36 3.05
N GLU A 105 -1.95 -17.55 2.95
CA GLU A 105 -2.05 -18.28 1.68
C GLU A 105 -2.90 -17.53 0.66
N TRP A 106 -3.98 -16.88 1.13
CA TRP A 106 -4.89 -16.07 0.32
C TRP A 106 -4.93 -14.63 0.84
N PRO A 107 -3.87 -13.84 0.62
CA PRO A 107 -3.70 -12.55 1.28
C PRO A 107 -4.72 -11.49 0.85
N TRP A 108 -5.40 -11.71 -0.29
CA TRP A 108 -6.46 -10.84 -0.78
C TRP A 108 -7.84 -11.19 -0.21
N GLN A 109 -8.00 -12.26 0.57
CA GLN A 109 -9.31 -12.62 1.11
C GLN A 109 -9.81 -11.53 2.07
N ALA A 110 -10.97 -10.97 1.75
CA ALA A 110 -11.66 -10.00 2.57
C ALA A 110 -12.89 -10.65 3.21
N ALA A 111 -13.09 -10.39 4.49
CA ALA A 111 -14.34 -10.71 5.18
C ALA A 111 -15.19 -9.43 5.28
N ILE A 112 -16.46 -9.55 4.92
CA ILE A 112 -17.42 -8.44 4.91
C ILE A 112 -18.42 -8.68 6.04
N TYR A 113 -18.60 -7.67 6.86
CA TYR A 113 -19.51 -7.65 8.00
C TYR A 113 -20.52 -6.51 7.84
N ASP A 114 -21.71 -6.73 8.41
CA ASP A 114 -22.74 -5.71 8.60
C ASP A 114 -22.69 -5.25 10.06
N MET A 115 -22.90 -3.96 10.34
CA MET A 115 -23.12 -3.40 11.70
C MET A 115 -24.08 -4.23 12.56
N LYS A 116 -25.06 -4.90 11.95
CA LYS A 116 -26.13 -5.64 12.63
C LYS A 116 -25.76 -7.10 12.93
N GLN A 117 -24.67 -7.63 12.39
CA GLN A 117 -24.33 -9.06 12.50
C GLN A 117 -22.99 -9.30 13.20
N GLU A 118 -22.96 -10.31 14.07
CA GLU A 118 -21.76 -10.75 14.79
C GLU A 118 -20.91 -11.76 13.99
N ASP A 119 -21.36 -12.21 12.81
CA ASP A 119 -20.64 -13.14 11.93
C ASP A 119 -20.45 -12.59 10.51
N VAL A 120 -19.49 -13.16 9.79
CA VAL A 120 -19.15 -12.79 8.40
C VAL A 120 -20.36 -13.01 7.48
N ILE A 121 -20.83 -11.95 6.85
CA ILE A 121 -21.97 -12.01 5.92
C ILE A 121 -21.56 -12.41 4.51
N CYS A 122 -20.35 -12.00 4.09
CA CYS A 122 -19.86 -12.23 2.74
C CYS A 122 -18.33 -12.27 2.67
N GLY A 123 -17.83 -12.81 1.55
CA GLY A 123 -16.42 -12.70 1.17
C GLY A 123 -16.19 -11.61 0.12
N GLY A 124 -14.94 -11.23 -0.06
CA GLY A 124 -14.49 -10.37 -1.15
C GLY A 124 -13.00 -10.57 -1.44
N ALA A 125 -12.50 -9.87 -2.45
CA ALA A 125 -11.09 -9.88 -2.81
C ALA A 125 -10.52 -8.46 -2.86
N LEU A 126 -9.41 -8.22 -2.16
CA LEU A 126 -8.63 -6.99 -2.28
C LEU A 126 -8.03 -6.91 -3.68
N ILE A 127 -8.46 -5.92 -4.47
CA ILE A 127 -7.99 -5.68 -5.85
C ILE A 127 -7.09 -4.44 -5.95
N ARG A 128 -7.13 -3.57 -4.94
CA ARG A 128 -6.22 -2.42 -4.75
C ARG A 128 -6.19 -2.07 -3.26
N GLU A 129 -5.21 -1.28 -2.82
CA GLU A 129 -5.02 -0.79 -1.44
C GLU A 129 -6.31 -0.37 -0.72
N GLU A 130 -7.27 0.22 -1.44
CA GLU A 130 -8.55 0.69 -0.88
C GLU A 130 -9.78 0.18 -1.67
N TRP A 131 -9.64 -0.93 -2.41
CA TRP A 131 -10.74 -1.49 -3.22
C TRP A 131 -10.90 -2.98 -2.99
N VAL A 132 -12.10 -3.39 -2.58
CA VAL A 132 -12.52 -4.79 -2.47
C VAL A 132 -13.59 -5.08 -3.51
N LEU A 133 -13.39 -6.15 -4.27
CA LEU A 133 -14.39 -6.72 -5.18
C LEU A 133 -15.23 -7.76 -4.42
N THR A 134 -16.55 -7.69 -4.57
CA THR A 134 -17.49 -8.67 -4.00
C THR A 134 -18.71 -8.84 -4.91
N ALA A 135 -19.62 -9.75 -4.55
CA ALA A 135 -20.88 -9.92 -5.25
C ALA A 135 -21.85 -8.78 -4.92
N ALA A 136 -22.65 -8.34 -5.90
CA ALA A 136 -23.63 -7.27 -5.71
C ALA A 136 -24.64 -7.59 -4.59
N HIS A 137 -25.04 -8.85 -4.45
CA HIS A 137 -25.99 -9.26 -3.40
C HIS A 137 -25.42 -9.11 -1.98
N CYS A 138 -24.10 -8.98 -1.81
CA CYS A 138 -23.45 -8.75 -0.51
C CYS A 138 -23.58 -7.30 -0.03
N VAL A 139 -23.93 -6.37 -0.93
CA VAL A 139 -23.95 -4.93 -0.65
C VAL A 139 -25.33 -4.32 -0.85
N VAL A 140 -26.36 -5.15 -1.01
CA VAL A 140 -27.77 -4.73 -1.06
C VAL A 140 -28.52 -5.29 0.14
N VAL A 141 -29.65 -4.68 0.45
CA VAL A 141 -30.58 -5.18 1.48
C VAL A 141 -31.24 -6.47 0.98
N ASP A 142 -31.38 -7.46 1.85
CA ASP A 142 -31.93 -8.78 1.51
C ASP A 142 -33.33 -8.66 0.88
N GLY A 143 -33.52 -9.30 -0.27
CA GLY A 143 -34.78 -9.22 -1.02
C GLY A 143 -35.02 -7.86 -1.70
N SER A 144 -34.02 -6.99 -1.76
CA SER A 144 -34.09 -5.66 -2.37
C SER A 144 -32.96 -5.42 -3.38
N ILE A 145 -33.17 -4.44 -4.26
CA ILE A 145 -32.12 -3.87 -5.11
C ILE A 145 -31.43 -2.66 -4.46
N ARG A 146 -31.90 -2.24 -3.28
CA ARG A 146 -31.36 -1.08 -2.57
C ARG A 146 -30.02 -1.42 -1.96
N THR A 147 -29.00 -0.65 -2.33
CA THR A 147 -27.66 -0.72 -1.73
C THR A 147 -27.72 -0.38 -0.24
N ARG A 148 -26.96 -1.11 0.56
CA ARG A 148 -26.74 -0.82 1.99
C ARG A 148 -25.94 0.49 2.12
N HIS A 149 -26.09 1.17 3.25
CA HIS A 149 -25.29 2.37 3.49
C HIS A 149 -23.82 1.97 3.72
N PRO A 150 -22.84 2.72 3.19
CA PRO A 150 -21.42 2.44 3.41
C PRO A 150 -21.05 2.30 4.89
N GLU A 151 -21.65 3.15 5.72
CA GLU A 151 -21.54 3.16 7.19
C GLU A 151 -21.96 1.84 7.84
N GLU A 152 -22.80 1.05 7.16
CA GLU A 152 -23.28 -0.24 7.65
C GLU A 152 -22.33 -1.41 7.33
N ILE A 153 -21.30 -1.18 6.50
CA ILE A 153 -20.43 -2.24 5.99
C ILE A 153 -19.02 -2.07 6.55
N PHE A 154 -18.49 -3.15 7.12
CA PHE A 154 -17.10 -3.26 7.52
C PHE A 154 -16.37 -4.32 6.71
N VAL A 155 -15.15 -3.98 6.32
CA VAL A 155 -14.23 -4.87 5.63
C VAL A 155 -13.08 -5.21 6.55
N TYR A 156 -12.83 -6.50 6.69
CA TYR A 156 -11.74 -7.06 7.46
C TYR A 156 -10.76 -7.75 6.51
N LEU A 157 -9.48 -7.41 6.62
CA LEU A 157 -8.38 -8.01 5.87
C LEU A 157 -7.37 -8.64 6.83
N GLY A 158 -6.68 -9.68 6.38
CA GLY A 158 -5.70 -10.39 7.20
C GLY A 158 -6.29 -11.29 8.28
N LYS A 159 -7.62 -11.53 8.26
CA LYS A 159 -8.25 -12.57 9.09
C LYS A 159 -7.96 -13.95 8.53
N HIS A 160 -7.62 -14.87 9.43
CA HIS A 160 -7.52 -16.29 9.11
C HIS A 160 -8.69 -17.08 9.69
N TYR A 161 -9.14 -16.72 10.90
CA TYR A 161 -10.26 -17.37 11.55
C TYR A 161 -11.57 -16.63 11.26
N ARG A 162 -12.64 -17.38 10.96
CA ARG A 162 -13.99 -16.82 10.79
C ARG A 162 -14.54 -16.25 12.10
N SER A 163 -14.35 -17.00 13.20
CA SER A 163 -14.80 -16.63 14.54
C SER A 163 -13.81 -15.67 15.20
N ASP A 164 -14.34 -14.69 15.94
CA ASP A 164 -13.54 -13.75 16.73
C ASP A 164 -13.07 -14.31 18.08
N ILE A 165 -13.37 -15.57 18.40
CA ILE A 165 -12.83 -16.26 19.58
C ILE A 165 -11.30 -16.36 19.48
N LYS A 166 -10.78 -16.62 18.27
CA LYS A 166 -9.34 -16.58 17.99
C LYS A 166 -9.01 -15.24 17.37
N LYS A 167 -8.10 -14.50 18.01
CA LYS A 167 -7.66 -13.18 17.51
C LYS A 167 -6.59 -13.36 16.44
N ASP A 168 -6.79 -12.67 15.32
CA ASP A 168 -5.77 -12.49 14.29
C ASP A 168 -4.95 -11.22 14.62
N GLU A 169 -3.63 -11.36 14.77
CA GLU A 169 -2.76 -10.28 15.24
C GLU A 169 -2.65 -9.10 14.25
N HIS A 170 -2.74 -9.38 12.95
CA HIS A 170 -2.50 -8.40 11.89
C HIS A 170 -3.78 -8.00 11.14
N VAL A 171 -4.94 -8.16 11.78
CA VAL A 171 -6.22 -7.80 11.17
C VAL A 171 -6.32 -6.30 10.96
N GLN A 172 -6.73 -5.90 9.76
CA GLN A 172 -7.06 -4.52 9.43
C GLN A 172 -8.56 -4.42 9.22
N ILE A 173 -9.17 -3.42 9.85
CA ILE A 173 -10.62 -3.21 9.84
C ILE A 173 -10.87 -1.82 9.26
N ARG A 174 -11.77 -1.73 8.28
CA ARG A 174 -12.16 -0.45 7.69
C ARG A 174 -13.66 -0.42 7.44
N GLN A 175 -14.30 0.66 7.87
CA GLN A 175 -15.66 0.99 7.48
C GLN A 175 -15.65 1.54 6.05
N VAL A 176 -16.64 1.17 5.25
CA VAL A 176 -16.77 1.69 3.88
C VAL A 176 -17.21 3.16 3.94
N GLN A 177 -16.62 4.00 3.07
CA GLN A 177 -16.90 5.43 2.94
C GLN A 177 -17.58 5.73 1.62
#